data_AF-A0A2V9L6M2-F1
#
_entry.id   AF-A0A2V9L6M2-F1
#
_cell.length_a   1.000
_cell.length_b   1.000
_cell.length_c   1.000
_cell.angle_alpha   90.00
_cell.angle_beta   90.00
_cell.angle_gamma   90.00
#
_symmetry.space_group_name_H-M   'P 1'
#
loop_
_entity.id
_entity.type
_entity.pdbx_description
1 polymer ?
#
loop_
_entity_poly.entity_id
_entity_poly.type
_entity_poly.pdbx_seq_one_letter_code
_entity_poly.pdbx_strand_id
1 'polypeptide(L)' 'MGKPNILILTVPHGASHQGAAGGLARALVEIEPGATVEVVDALRHCAPWFRAYYNSYEIPLKYWPGLWSWIESVQHQA' A
#
# COMPACT_ATOMS: atom_id res chain seq x y z
N MET A 1 3.87 -7.47 -30.66
CA MET A 1 3.03 -7.49 -29.43
C MET A 1 3.12 -6.10 -28.82
N GLY A 2 1.98 -5.52 -28.38
CA GLY A 2 1.98 -4.18 -27.79
C GLY A 2 2.78 -4.13 -26.50
N LYS A 3 3.38 -2.98 -26.20
CA LYS A 3 4.05 -2.74 -24.91
C LYS A 3 3.06 -2.92 -23.76
N PRO A 4 3.45 -3.59 -22.65
CA PRO A 4 2.52 -3.85 -21.55
C PRO A 4 2.18 -2.57 -20.79
N ASN A 5 0.91 -2.43 -20.44
CA ASN A 5 0.41 -1.40 -19.53
C ASN A 5 0.06 -2.08 -18.21
N ILE A 6 0.67 -1.64 -17.12
CA ILE A 6 0.58 -2.28 -15.81
C ILE A 6 0.08 -1.25 -14.80
N LEU A 7 -1.00 -1.58 -14.10
CA LEU A 7 -1.57 -0.77 -13.04
C LEU A 7 -1.33 -1.48 -11.69
N ILE A 8 -0.61 -0.80 -10.80
CA ILE A 8 -0.35 -1.26 -9.44
C ILE A 8 -1.28 -0.49 -8.50
N LEU A 9 -2.22 -1.20 -7.89
CA LEU A 9 -3.10 -0.66 -6.87
C LEU A 9 -2.45 -0.82 -5.50
N THR A 10 -2.22 0.30 -4.81
CA THR A 10 -1.66 0.33 -3.45
C THR A 10 -2.58 1.12 -2.52
N VAL A 11 -2.37 0.96 -1.21
CA VAL A 11 -3.01 1.77 -0.17
C VAL A 11 -1.92 2.52 0.61
N PRO A 12 -2.18 3.75 1.07
CA PRO A 12 -1.16 4.59 1.68
C PRO A 12 -0.77 4.15 3.10
N HIS A 13 -1.48 3.16 3.66
CA HIS A 13 -1.37 2.78 5.07
C HIS A 13 -0.13 1.92 5.27
N GLY A 14 0.92 2.50 5.83
CA GLY A 14 2.19 1.85 6.11
C GLY A 14 3.27 2.17 5.06
N ALA A 15 4.45 2.60 5.53
CA ALA A 15 5.60 2.92 4.68
C ALA A 15 6.04 1.74 3.78
N SER A 16 5.74 0.51 4.19
CA SER A 16 6.07 -0.72 3.46
C SER A 16 5.28 -0.87 2.15
N HIS A 17 4.01 -0.49 2.10
CA HIS A 17 3.16 -0.73 0.92
C HIS A 17 3.49 0.21 -0.24
N GLN A 18 3.75 1.48 0.04
CA GLN A 18 4.21 2.43 -0.97
C GLN A 18 5.64 2.10 -1.44
N GLY A 19 6.52 1.75 -0.50
CA GLY A 19 7.89 1.32 -0.82
C GLY A 19 7.92 0.08 -1.71
N ALA A 20 7.14 -0.95 -1.38
CA ALA A 20 7.04 -2.17 -2.16
C ALA A 20 6.46 -1.91 -3.56
N ALA A 21 5.38 -1.13 -3.67
CA ALA A 21 4.79 -0.78 -4.96
C ALA A 21 5.76 0.01 -5.86
N GLY A 22 6.49 0.97 -5.27
CA GLY A 22 7.52 1.73 -5.98
C GLY A 22 8.71 0.87 -6.42
N GLY A 23 9.16 -0.06 -5.56
CA GLY A 23 10.22 -1.01 -5.89
C GLY A 23 9.81 -1.95 -7.02
N LEU A 24 8.58 -2.48 -6.97
CA LEU A 24 8.03 -3.34 -8.02
C LEU A 24 7.90 -2.59 -9.34
N ALA A 25 7.42 -1.34 -9.32
CA ALA A 25 7.30 -0.53 -10.53
C ALA A 25 8.66 -0.32 -11.22
N ARG A 26 9.71 -0.05 -10.45
CA ARG A 26 11.08 0.09 -10.98
C ARG A 26 11.58 -1.21 -11.61
N ALA A 27 11.43 -2.33 -10.90
CA ALA A 27 11.86 -3.64 -11.40
C ALA A 27 11.14 -4.01 -12.71
N LEU A 28 9.85 -3.69 -12.84
CA LEU A 28 9.08 -3.97 -14.06
C LEU A 28 9.56 -3.15 -15.26
N VAL A 29 9.89 -1.87 -15.05
CA VAL A 29 10.45 -1.00 -16.10
C VAL A 29 11.89 -1.42 -16.47
N GLU A 30 12.67 -1.92 -15.52
CA GLU A 30 14.02 -2.46 -15.80
C GLU A 30 13.96 -3.73 -16.65
N ILE A 31 13.01 -4.63 -16.38
CA ILE A 31 12.82 -5.87 -17.14
C ILE A 31 12.27 -5.59 -18.55
N GLU A 32 11.31 -4.69 -18.66
CA GLU A 32 10.68 -4.30 -19.93
C GLU A 32 10.67 -2.77 -20.05
N PRO A 33 11.71 -2.16 -20.66
CA PRO A 33 11.82 -0.71 -20.81
C PRO A 33 10.69 -0.06 -21.61
N GLY A 34 9.91 -0.87 -22.34
CA GLY A 34 8.71 -0.42 -23.04
C GLY A 34 7.46 -0.36 -22.16
N ALA A 35 7.48 -0.96 -20.97
CA ALA A 35 6.31 -1.05 -20.10
C ALA A 35 5.90 0.34 -19.58
N THR A 36 4.59 0.60 -19.59
CA THR A 36 4.03 1.72 -18.83
C THR A 36 3.53 1.18 -17.50
N VAL A 37 4.07 1.68 -16.39
CA VAL A 37 3.68 1.25 -15.05
C VAL A 37 3.13 2.45 -14.27
N GLU A 38 1.91 2.32 -13.77
CA GLU A 38 1.25 3.33 -12.94
C GLU A 38 1.01 2.77 -11.54
N VAL A 39 1.30 3.57 -10.50
CA VAL A 39 1.02 3.22 -9.10
C VAL A 39 -0.08 4.15 -8.60
N VAL A 40 -1.23 3.58 -8.23
CA VAL A 40 -2.42 4.32 -7.82
C VAL A 40 -2.77 4.01 -6.37
N ASP A 41 -3.05 5.05 -5.60
CA ASP A 41 -3.72 4.95 -4.30
C ASP A 41 -5.18 4.56 -4.52
N ALA A 42 -5.48 3.27 -4.37
CA ALA A 42 -6.81 2.72 -4.55
C ALA A 42 -7.83 3.30 -3.55
N LEU A 43 -7.37 3.72 -2.37
CA LEU A 43 -8.26 4.25 -1.33
C LEU A 43 -8.88 5.60 -1.72
N ARG A 44 -8.21 6.37 -2.60
CA ARG A 44 -8.77 7.59 -3.20
C ARG A 44 -9.97 7.33 -4.10
N HIS A 45 -10.09 6.12 -4.63
CA HIS A 45 -11.19 5.73 -5.51
C HIS A 45 -12.33 5.02 -4.75
N CYS A 46 -12.18 4.79 -3.45
CA CYS A 46 -13.23 4.23 -2.61
C CYS A 46 -14.24 5.29 -2.15
N ALA A 47 -15.39 4.82 -1.64
CA ALA A 47 -16.37 5.69 -1.02
C ALA A 47 -15.75 6.47 0.17
N PRO A 48 -16.12 7.75 0.37
CA PRO A 48 -15.53 8.58 1.43
C PRO A 48 -15.62 7.97 2.84
N TRP A 49 -16.73 7.29 3.16
CA TRP A 49 -16.91 6.63 4.45
C TRP A 49 -15.94 5.46 4.65
N PHE A 50 -15.68 4.70 3.58
CA PHE A 50 -14.76 3.57 3.62
C PHE A 50 -13.33 4.06 3.80
N ARG A 51 -12.95 5.12 3.10
CA ARG A 51 -11.66 5.79 3.31
C ARG A 51 -11.50 6.30 4.74
N ALA A 52 -12.54 6.89 5.33
CA ALA A 52 -12.50 7.35 6.72
C ALA A 52 -12.35 6.18 7.71
N TYR A 53 -13.10 5.10 7.51
CA TYR A 53 -12.97 3.87 8.29
C TYR A 53 -11.56 3.28 8.16
N TYR A 54 -11.03 3.17 6.96
CA TYR A 54 -9.70 2.60 6.72
C TYR A 54 -8.59 3.46 7.34
N ASN A 55 -8.67 4.79 7.19
CA ASN A 55 -7.80 5.76 7.87
C ASN A 55 -7.83 5.66 9.40
N SER A 56 -8.94 5.21 9.98
CA SER A 56 -9.03 5.05 11.44
C SER A 56 -8.06 4.01 11.99
N TYR A 57 -7.62 3.04 11.18
CA TYR A 57 -6.58 2.07 11.57
C TYR A 57 -5.19 2.70 11.75
N GLU A 58 -4.92 3.87 11.14
CA GLU A 58 -3.67 4.61 11.41
C GLU A 58 -3.69 5.34 12.76
N ILE A 59 -4.87 5.55 13.35
CA ILE A 59 -5.00 6.31 14.60
C ILE A 59 -4.31 5.55 15.77
N PRO A 60 -4.57 4.24 16.00
CA PRO A 60 -3.81 3.48 17.00
C PRO A 60 -2.31 3.47 16.73
N LEU A 61 -1.91 3.29 15.47
CA LEU A 61 -0.51 3.27 15.04
C LEU A 61 0.22 4.59 15.37
N LYS A 62 -0.45 5.72 15.14
CA LYS A 62 0.14 7.05 15.27
C LYS A 62 0.08 7.62 16.69
N TYR A 63 -0.99 7.32 17.43
CA TYR A 63 -1.24 7.92 18.75
C TYR A 63 -1.03 6.94 19.90
N TRP A 64 -0.99 5.63 19.65
CA TRP A 64 -0.87 4.62 20.70
C TRP A 64 0.09 3.48 20.29
N PRO A 65 1.38 3.77 20.05
CA PRO A 65 2.35 2.77 19.63
C PRO A 65 2.44 1.56 20.58
N GLY A 66 2.22 1.76 21.89
CA GLY A 66 2.16 0.65 22.85
C GLY A 66 0.97 -0.30 22.67
N LEU A 67 -0.18 0.20 22.20
CA LEU A 67 -1.33 -0.65 21.85
C LEU A 67 -1.03 -1.42 20.57
N TRP A 68 -0.36 -0.78 19.60
CA TRP A 68 0.07 -1.46 18.38
C TRP A 68 1.08 -2.57 18.65
N SER A 69 2.12 -2.33 19.46
CA SER A 69 3.07 -3.37 19.87
C SER A 69 2.41 -4.54 20.59
N TRP A 70 1.35 -4.29 21.37
CA TRP A 70 0.58 -5.36 22.00
C TRP A 70 -0.17 -6.21 20.97
N ILE A 71 -0.89 -5.58 20.03
CA ILE A 71 -1.61 -6.26 18.94
C ILE A 71 -0.63 -7.08 18.08
N GLU A 72 0.52 -6.50 17.72
CA GLU A 72 1.56 -7.16 16.94
C GLU A 72 2.10 -8.40 17.66
N SER A 73 2.32 -8.33 18.98
CA SER A 73 2.76 -9.48 19.78
C SER A 73 1.74 -10.62 19.81
N VAL A 74 0.43 -10.29 19.84
CA VAL A 74 -0.65 -11.27 19.79
C VAL A 74 -0.72 -11.90 18.40
N GLN A 75 -0.54 -11.11 17.33
CA GLN A 75 -0.61 -11.59 15.95
C GLN A 75 0.52 -12.56 15.58
N HIS A 76 1.70 -12.42 16.21
CA HIS A 76 2.85 -13.31 15.99
C HIS A 76 2.85 -14.59 16.85
N GLN A 77 1.89 -14.75 17.76
CA GLN A 77 1.74 -15.96 18.59
C GLN A 77 0.69 -16.96 18.08
N ALA A 78 0.02 -16.66 16.96
CA ALA A 78 -0.97 -17.54 16.31
C ALA A 78 -0.37 -18.37 15.17
#